data_AF-A0A954QMB0-F1
#
_entry.id   AF-A0A954QMB0-F1
#
_cell.length_a   1.000
_cell.length_b   1.000
_cell.length_c   1.000
_cell.angle_alpha   90.00
_cell.angle_beta   90.00
_cell.angle_gamma   90.00
#
_symmetry.space_group_name_H-M   'P 1'
#
loop_
_entity.id
_entity.type
_entity.pdbx_description
1 polymer ?
#
loop_
_entity_poly.entity_id
_entity_poly.type
_entity_poly.pdbx_seq_one_letter_code
_entity_poly.pdbx_strand_id
1 'polypeptide(L)'
;LLTGQSQRRGGSWQVSEFSGDADGVTRIAVGCGAVQKRALENKGVDYWALGGEERHHVLLSGKSTAAYAGSPQGRSPQDLDAHGALLVEVQYGQAKTRLLETDLYRWRREKIVATEVDSVDAVIGLINRNLTQIPGDASRFSWLLDWNIICQGRLAQTLLTTEVQERILRAVNQTTANDTRWSLSVNVEPVSPAAELLEEDTILGDFLRCVQRFEHSTDAWHELVPYLPESDARDSLIAEMQHGTEAHCQQLWRRVAAFGADLLRGEVAVEQSSAARVR
;
A
#
# COMPACT_ATOMS: atom_id res chain seq x y z
N LEU A 1 36.56 21.58 -6.07
CA LEU A 1 35.78 22.80 -5.79
C LEU A 1 34.38 22.36 -5.41
N LEU A 2 33.88 22.69 -4.21
CA LEU A 2 32.52 22.35 -3.80
C LEU A 2 31.64 23.58 -4.00
N THR A 3 30.70 23.51 -4.95
CA THR A 3 29.73 24.58 -5.20
C THR A 3 28.38 24.12 -4.66
N GLY A 4 27.89 24.79 -3.62
CA GLY A 4 26.61 24.48 -2.99
C GLY A 4 25.62 25.62 -3.20
N GLN A 5 24.39 25.29 -3.59
CA GLN A 5 23.26 26.21 -3.59
C GLN A 5 22.12 25.58 -2.79
N SER A 6 21.42 26.39 -1.99
CA SER A 6 20.22 25.97 -1.25
C SER A 6 19.03 26.82 -1.69
N GLN A 7 17.86 26.19 -1.82
CA GLN A 7 16.61 26.88 -2.13
C GLN A 7 15.64 26.84 -0.95
N ARG A 8 14.71 27.80 -0.94
CA ARG A 8 13.62 27.86 0.05
C ARG A 8 12.58 26.77 -0.24
N ARG A 9 11.84 26.39 0.80
CA ARG A 9 10.75 25.40 0.75
C ARG A 9 9.73 25.79 -0.34
N GLY A 10 9.55 24.94 -1.35
CA GLY A 10 8.64 25.17 -2.49
C GLY A 10 9.31 25.62 -3.79
N GLY A 11 10.62 25.88 -3.80
CA GLY A 11 11.38 26.10 -5.04
C GLY A 11 11.64 24.79 -5.78
N SER A 12 11.52 24.79 -7.11
CA SER A 12 11.99 23.71 -7.96
C SER A 12 13.48 23.90 -8.24
N TRP A 13 14.31 22.89 -7.94
CA TRP A 13 15.72 22.93 -8.32
C TRP A 13 15.89 23.03 -9.84
N GLN A 14 16.74 23.94 -10.31
CA GLN A 14 16.96 24.13 -11.74
C GLN A 14 18.23 23.40 -12.17
N VAL A 15 18.08 22.32 -12.93
CA VAL A 15 19.22 21.53 -13.43
C VAL A 15 20.21 22.37 -14.24
N SER A 16 19.76 23.46 -14.87
CA SER A 16 20.63 24.41 -15.59
C SER A 16 21.68 25.11 -14.71
N GLU A 17 21.47 25.18 -13.40
CA GLU A 17 22.43 25.74 -12.45
C GLU A 17 23.65 24.83 -12.24
N PHE A 18 23.54 23.56 -12.66
CA PHE A 18 24.60 22.57 -12.60
C PHE A 18 25.13 22.32 -14.02
N SER A 19 26.33 22.83 -14.30
CA SER A 19 27.05 22.56 -15.54
C SER A 19 28.53 22.30 -15.25
N GLY A 20 29.12 21.42 -16.05
CA GLY A 20 30.52 21.05 -15.98
C GLY A 20 31.22 21.17 -17.33
N ASP A 21 32.48 21.59 -17.28
CA ASP A 21 33.37 21.64 -18.45
C ASP A 21 34.12 20.31 -18.63
N ALA A 22 34.56 20.02 -19.86
CA ALA A 22 35.33 18.82 -20.17
C ALA A 22 36.82 18.97 -19.79
N ASP A 23 37.11 19.25 -18.53
CA ASP A 23 38.46 19.46 -17.98
C ASP A 23 39.05 18.21 -17.29
N GLY A 24 38.35 17.07 -17.36
CA GLY A 24 38.78 15.81 -16.76
C GLY A 24 38.54 15.71 -15.25
N VAL A 25 37.93 16.72 -14.62
CA VAL A 25 37.55 16.68 -13.21
C VAL A 25 36.22 15.95 -13.04
N THR A 26 36.19 14.95 -12.15
CA THR A 26 34.96 14.25 -11.81
C THR A 26 33.99 15.16 -11.05
N ARG A 27 32.75 15.23 -11.52
CA ARG A 27 31.67 16.08 -10.99
C ARG A 27 30.51 15.23 -10.50
N ILE A 28 30.15 15.49 -9.25
CA ILE A 28 28.99 14.91 -8.59
C ILE A 28 28.03 16.03 -8.26
N ALA A 29 26.79 15.91 -8.73
CA ALA A 29 25.70 16.80 -8.35
C ALA A 29 24.76 16.08 -7.38
N VAL A 30 24.20 16.83 -6.43
CA VAL A 30 23.25 16.32 -5.44
C VAL A 30 21.96 17.12 -5.57
N GLY A 31 20.83 16.42 -5.71
CA GLY A 31 19.52 17.03 -5.90
C GLY A 31 18.44 16.31 -5.11
N CYS A 32 17.37 17.01 -4.75
CA CYS A 32 16.20 16.42 -4.09
C CYS A 32 14.92 16.91 -4.77
N GLY A 33 14.09 15.97 -5.20
CA GLY A 33 12.85 16.22 -5.92
C GLY A 33 12.78 15.48 -7.26
N ALA A 34 11.61 15.55 -7.89
CA ALA A 34 11.37 14.93 -9.19
C ALA A 34 12.18 15.65 -10.28
N VAL A 35 12.83 14.87 -11.15
CA VAL A 35 13.54 15.40 -12.32
C VAL A 35 13.31 14.50 -13.52
N GLN A 36 13.20 15.11 -14.70
CA GLN A 36 13.09 14.36 -15.94
C GLN A 36 14.48 14.00 -16.47
N LYS A 37 14.65 12.76 -16.93
CA LYS A 37 15.89 12.24 -17.52
C LYS A 37 16.53 13.22 -18.52
N ARG A 38 15.75 13.78 -19.46
CA ARG A 38 16.23 14.72 -20.49
C ARG A 38 16.89 15.96 -19.93
N ALA A 39 16.47 16.43 -18.74
CA ALA A 39 17.04 17.63 -18.14
C ALA A 39 18.49 17.41 -17.68
N LEU A 40 18.85 16.16 -17.34
CA LEU A 40 20.17 15.76 -16.81
C LEU A 40 21.19 15.46 -17.92
N GLU A 41 20.72 15.20 -19.13
CA GLU A 41 21.59 14.84 -20.27
C GLU A 41 22.49 16.01 -20.69
N ASN A 42 23.73 15.71 -21.08
CA ASN A 42 24.70 16.65 -21.63
C ASN A 42 25.04 17.86 -20.72
N LYS A 43 24.98 17.69 -19.40
CA LYS A 43 25.32 18.73 -18.42
C LYS A 43 26.79 18.74 -17.96
N GLY A 44 27.61 17.79 -18.42
CA GLY A 44 28.99 17.67 -17.96
C GLY A 44 29.09 17.24 -16.48
N VAL A 45 28.09 16.52 -15.96
CA VAL A 45 28.09 15.94 -14.62
C VAL A 45 28.20 14.43 -14.76
N ASP A 46 29.19 13.82 -14.11
CA ASP A 46 29.44 12.37 -14.19
C ASP A 46 28.42 11.57 -13.39
N TYR A 47 28.03 12.09 -12.21
CA TYR A 47 27.05 11.44 -11.34
C TYR A 47 26.06 12.40 -10.68
N TRP A 48 24.77 12.08 -10.75
CA TRP A 48 23.68 12.75 -10.05
C TRP A 48 23.15 11.88 -8.91
N ALA A 49 23.41 12.31 -7.67
CA ALA A 49 22.82 11.74 -6.46
C ALA A 49 21.44 12.39 -6.22
N LEU A 50 20.38 11.67 -6.57
CA LEU A 50 19.01 12.16 -6.44
C LEU A 50 18.34 11.62 -5.17
N GLY A 51 17.58 12.47 -4.51
CA GLY A 51 16.74 12.16 -3.35
C GLY A 51 15.30 12.62 -3.52
N GLY A 52 14.45 12.27 -2.57
CA GLY A 52 13.03 12.65 -2.56
C GLY A 52 12.08 11.54 -3.03
N GLU A 53 12.61 10.39 -3.47
CA GLU A 53 11.84 9.19 -3.76
C GLU A 53 12.17 8.07 -2.77
N GLU A 54 11.18 7.25 -2.44
CA GLU A 54 11.30 6.16 -1.45
C GLU A 54 11.99 4.93 -2.03
N ARG A 55 11.82 4.66 -3.32
CA ARG A 55 12.41 3.52 -4.01
C ARG A 55 13.68 3.91 -4.74
N HIS A 56 14.73 3.10 -4.55
CA HIS A 56 15.94 3.27 -5.34
C HIS A 56 15.65 2.93 -6.81
N HIS A 57 16.19 3.72 -7.73
CA HIS A 57 16.22 3.36 -9.14
C HIS A 57 17.23 4.21 -9.91
N VAL A 58 17.71 3.70 -11.03
CA VAL A 58 18.61 4.42 -11.94
C VAL A 58 17.78 5.10 -13.04
N LEU A 59 17.78 6.43 -13.05
CA LEU A 59 17.05 7.24 -14.02
C LEU A 59 17.82 7.40 -15.35
N LEU A 60 19.14 7.51 -15.26
CA LEU A 60 20.05 7.69 -16.39
C LEU A 60 21.32 6.85 -16.15
N SER A 61 21.81 6.20 -17.21
CA SER A 61 23.07 5.45 -17.18
C SER A 61 23.80 5.65 -18.52
N GLY A 62 25.13 5.73 -18.48
CA GLY A 62 25.98 5.94 -19.65
C GLY A 62 27.11 6.92 -19.37
N LYS A 63 27.23 7.96 -20.21
CA LYS A 63 28.23 9.04 -20.02
C LYS A 63 27.99 9.89 -18.78
N SER A 64 26.76 9.90 -18.28
CA SER A 64 26.35 10.48 -17.01
C SER A 64 25.42 9.46 -16.36
N THR A 65 25.53 9.29 -15.06
CA THR A 65 24.64 8.40 -14.30
C THR A 65 23.80 9.22 -13.34
N ALA A 66 22.51 8.97 -13.28
CA ALA A 66 21.61 9.58 -12.30
C ALA A 66 20.82 8.50 -11.61
N ALA A 67 20.82 8.51 -10.28
CA ALA A 67 20.12 7.51 -9.50
C ALA A 67 19.46 8.15 -8.28
N TYR A 68 18.22 7.73 -8.03
CA TYR A 68 17.55 7.95 -6.76
C TYR A 68 18.06 6.92 -5.76
N ALA A 69 18.56 7.39 -4.62
CA ALA A 69 19.09 6.49 -3.58
C ALA A 69 18.00 5.68 -2.87
N GLY A 70 16.75 6.14 -2.91
CA GLY A 70 15.65 5.58 -2.12
C GLY A 70 15.76 5.95 -0.64
N SER A 71 14.89 5.34 0.17
CA SER A 71 14.94 5.43 1.63
C SER A 71 15.81 4.29 2.21
N PRO A 72 16.46 4.52 3.37
CA PRO A 72 17.26 3.49 4.03
C PRO A 72 16.41 2.40 4.72
N GLN A 73 15.11 2.62 4.88
CA GLN A 73 14.16 1.75 5.56
C GLN A 73 12.76 1.99 4.99
N GLY A 74 12.05 0.93 4.61
CA GLY A 74 10.65 0.97 4.18
C GLY A 74 9.74 1.40 5.34
N ARG A 75 8.76 2.27 5.05
CA ARG A 75 7.92 2.94 6.07
C ARG A 75 6.47 2.52 6.01
N SER A 76 6.08 1.78 4.97
CA SER A 76 4.71 1.38 4.72
C SER A 76 4.62 -0.04 4.18
N PRO A 77 3.47 -0.72 4.29
CA PRO A 77 3.23 -2.02 3.65
C PRO A 77 3.36 -2.01 2.11
N GLN A 78 3.50 -0.85 1.47
CA GLN A 78 3.76 -0.70 0.04
C GLN A 78 5.27 -0.77 -0.29
N ASP A 79 6.13 -0.67 0.72
CA ASP A 79 7.60 -0.68 0.64
C ASP A 79 8.16 -2.09 0.84
N LEU A 80 7.79 -3.00 -0.06
CA LEU A 80 8.12 -4.43 0.04
C LEU A 80 9.55 -4.79 -0.40
N ASP A 81 10.21 -3.88 -1.10
CA ASP A 81 11.55 -4.10 -1.66
C ASP A 81 12.63 -3.96 -0.57
N ALA A 82 13.87 -4.34 -0.90
CA ALA A 82 15.00 -4.05 -0.04
C ALA A 82 15.30 -2.54 -0.01
N HIS A 83 15.55 -2.01 1.18
CA HIS A 83 15.87 -0.59 1.39
C HIS A 83 17.30 -0.42 1.89
N GLY A 84 17.90 0.74 1.59
CA GLY A 84 19.25 0.98 2.07
C GLY A 84 19.96 2.19 1.49
N ALA A 85 21.26 2.07 1.29
CA ALA A 85 22.13 3.12 0.77
C ALA A 85 22.70 2.73 -0.60
N LEU A 86 22.78 3.69 -1.51
CA LEU A 86 23.39 3.46 -2.81
C LEU A 86 24.90 3.71 -2.75
N LEU A 87 25.70 2.65 -2.90
CA LEU A 87 27.14 2.76 -3.09
C LEU A 87 27.42 3.17 -4.54
N VAL A 88 28.22 4.21 -4.71
CA VAL A 88 28.59 4.72 -6.04
C VAL A 88 30.09 4.78 -6.18
N GLU A 89 30.59 4.09 -7.21
CA GLU A 89 31.98 4.07 -7.59
C GLU A 89 32.13 4.85 -8.89
N VAL A 90 32.91 5.92 -8.86
CA VAL A 90 33.17 6.76 -10.04
C VAL A 90 34.61 6.55 -10.49
N GLN A 91 34.79 6.07 -11.72
CA GLN A 91 36.09 5.85 -12.34
C GLN A 91 36.08 6.39 -13.77
N TYR A 92 37.04 7.25 -14.11
CA TYR A 92 37.19 7.83 -15.45
C TYR A 92 35.90 8.46 -16.01
N GLY A 93 35.14 9.16 -15.16
CA GLY A 93 33.86 9.80 -15.52
C GLY A 93 32.68 8.84 -15.67
N GLN A 94 32.86 7.55 -15.37
CA GLN A 94 31.77 6.57 -15.37
C GLN A 94 31.42 6.19 -13.93
N ALA A 95 30.14 6.28 -13.58
CA ALA A 95 29.66 5.87 -12.27
C ALA A 95 28.92 4.54 -12.35
N LYS A 96 29.33 3.59 -11.50
CA LYS A 96 28.62 2.33 -11.23
C LYS A 96 27.93 2.44 -9.88
N THR A 97 26.70 1.94 -9.81
CA THR A 97 25.88 1.99 -8.60
C THR A 97 25.54 0.59 -8.11
N ARG A 98 25.50 0.41 -6.78
CA ARG A 98 25.09 -0.83 -6.13
C ARG A 98 24.31 -0.51 -4.87
N LEU A 99 23.12 -1.09 -4.70
CA LEU A 99 22.37 -0.97 -3.46
C LEU A 99 23.07 -1.78 -2.36
N LEU A 100 23.38 -1.11 -1.25
CA LEU A 100 23.72 -1.73 0.02
C LEU A 100 22.46 -1.77 0.87
N GLU A 101 21.82 -2.93 1.02
CA GLU A 101 20.64 -3.01 1.88
C GLU A 101 21.07 -2.78 3.34
N THR A 102 20.42 -1.84 4.00
CA THR A 102 20.70 -1.47 5.40
C THR A 102 19.42 -1.49 6.23
N ASP A 103 18.32 -1.97 5.65
CA ASP A 103 17.04 -2.14 6.31
C ASP A 103 17.14 -3.17 7.43
N LEU A 104 16.65 -2.79 8.61
CA LEU A 104 16.54 -3.69 9.76
C LEU A 104 15.19 -4.39 9.79
N TYR A 105 14.21 -3.82 9.09
CA TYR A 105 12.85 -4.33 8.99
C TYR A 105 12.44 -4.43 7.54
N ARG A 106 11.83 -5.55 7.13
CA ARG A 106 11.32 -5.73 5.78
C ARG A 106 9.82 -5.98 5.80
N TRP A 107 9.08 -5.17 5.06
CA TRP A 107 7.66 -5.39 4.89
C TRP A 107 7.40 -6.61 4.02
N ARG A 108 6.40 -7.39 4.41
CA ARG A 108 5.94 -8.55 3.66
C ARG A 108 4.42 -8.61 3.76
N ARG A 109 3.77 -8.62 2.61
CA ARG A 109 2.33 -8.80 2.51
C ARG A 109 2.01 -10.27 2.25
N GLU A 110 1.22 -10.86 3.12
CA GLU A 110 0.78 -12.25 3.01
C GLU A 110 -0.70 -12.30 2.65
N LYS A 111 -1.05 -13.18 1.72
CA LYS A 111 -2.40 -13.37 1.24
C LYS A 111 -2.92 -14.71 1.70
N ILE A 112 -4.03 -14.73 2.43
CA ILE A 112 -4.66 -15.94 2.95
C ILE A 112 -6.03 -16.08 2.33
N VAL A 113 -6.30 -17.22 1.70
CA VAL A 113 -7.64 -17.58 1.23
C VAL A 113 -8.33 -18.40 2.33
N ALA A 114 -9.41 -17.85 2.86
CA ALA A 114 -10.20 -18.35 3.98
C ALA A 114 -11.68 -18.52 3.57
N THR A 115 -11.91 -18.99 2.34
CA THR A 115 -13.27 -19.22 1.78
C THR A 115 -13.91 -20.53 2.24
N GLU A 116 -13.11 -21.47 2.73
CA GLU A 116 -13.53 -22.80 3.20
C GLU A 116 -13.58 -22.90 4.73
N VAL A 117 -13.45 -21.78 5.44
CA VAL A 117 -13.53 -21.71 6.90
C VAL A 117 -14.66 -20.79 7.32
N ASP A 118 -15.20 -21.04 8.51
CA ASP A 118 -16.41 -20.38 9.03
C ASP A 118 -16.19 -19.67 10.37
N SER A 119 -14.99 -19.74 10.93
CA SER A 119 -14.66 -19.23 12.26
C SER A 119 -13.36 -18.44 12.29
N VAL A 120 -13.30 -17.48 13.21
CA VAL A 120 -12.10 -16.65 13.44
C VAL A 120 -10.92 -17.51 13.91
N ASP A 121 -11.16 -18.56 14.71
CA ASP A 121 -10.10 -19.45 15.18
C ASP A 121 -9.48 -20.27 14.04
N ALA A 122 -10.28 -20.68 13.06
CA ALA A 122 -9.78 -21.34 11.86
C ALA A 122 -8.91 -20.40 10.99
N VAL A 123 -9.27 -19.11 10.94
CA VAL A 123 -8.47 -18.05 10.29
C VAL A 123 -7.15 -17.82 11.01
N ILE A 124 -7.15 -17.75 12.34
CA ILE A 124 -5.92 -17.69 13.15
C ILE A 124 -5.05 -18.92 12.86
N GLY A 125 -5.66 -20.10 12.76
CA GLY A 125 -4.97 -21.34 12.37
C GLY A 125 -4.34 -21.26 10.98
N LEU A 126 -5.02 -20.67 9.99
CA LEU A 126 -4.47 -20.41 8.65
C LEU A 126 -3.28 -19.46 8.69
N ILE A 127 -3.38 -18.36 9.43
CA ILE A 127 -2.29 -17.39 9.62
C ILE A 127 -1.08 -18.07 10.25
N ASN A 128 -1.29 -18.82 11.34
CA ASN A 128 -0.22 -19.53 12.03
C ASN A 128 0.45 -20.59 11.14
N ARG A 129 -0.31 -21.29 10.30
CA ARG A 129 0.27 -22.20 9.29
C ARG A 129 1.12 -21.44 8.28
N ASN A 130 0.64 -20.33 7.74
CA ASN A 130 1.41 -19.53 6.79
C ASN A 130 2.67 -18.95 7.44
N LEU A 131 2.58 -18.49 8.69
CA LEU A 131 3.73 -18.03 9.49
C LEU A 131 4.84 -19.07 9.50
N THR A 132 4.55 -20.37 9.67
CA THR A 132 5.60 -21.42 9.66
C THR A 132 6.46 -21.45 8.39
N GLN A 133 5.95 -20.90 7.28
CA GLN A 133 6.65 -20.81 5.99
C GLN A 133 7.51 -19.54 5.87
N ILE A 134 7.36 -18.59 6.79
CA ILE A 134 8.14 -17.36 6.85
C ILE A 134 9.36 -17.61 7.75
N PRO A 135 10.60 -17.36 7.28
CA PRO A 135 11.80 -17.53 8.09
C PRO A 135 11.73 -16.71 9.38
N GLY A 136 11.82 -17.38 10.54
CA GLY A 136 11.74 -16.75 11.86
C GLY A 136 13.08 -16.39 12.51
N ASP A 137 14.19 -16.79 11.89
CA ASP A 137 15.56 -16.47 12.32
C ASP A 137 16.33 -15.78 11.20
N ALA A 138 15.77 -14.65 10.72
CA ALA A 138 16.42 -13.87 9.69
C ALA A 138 17.60 -13.11 10.33
N SER A 139 18.82 -13.55 10.03
CA SER A 139 20.06 -13.04 10.64
C SER A 139 20.40 -11.58 10.30
N ARG A 140 19.64 -10.93 9.40
CA ARG A 140 19.94 -9.58 8.90
C ARG A 140 18.83 -8.57 9.18
N PHE A 141 17.58 -8.97 9.04
CA PHE A 141 16.42 -8.10 9.18
C PHE A 141 15.27 -8.89 9.77
N SER A 142 14.30 -8.19 10.35
CA SER A 142 13.06 -8.78 10.86
C SER A 142 11.88 -8.45 9.94
N TRP A 143 10.86 -9.28 9.94
CA TRP A 143 9.68 -9.14 9.10
C TRP A 143 8.60 -8.30 9.77
N LEU A 144 8.04 -7.37 9.00
CA LEU A 144 6.79 -6.68 9.30
C LEU A 144 5.71 -7.24 8.39
N LEU A 145 4.73 -7.94 8.98
CA LEU A 145 3.73 -8.70 8.26
C LEU A 145 2.42 -7.94 8.16
N ASP A 146 1.96 -7.78 6.93
CA ASP A 146 0.65 -7.26 6.57
C ASP A 146 -0.20 -8.41 6.01
N TRP A 147 -1.22 -8.84 6.75
CA TRP A 147 -2.06 -9.97 6.35
C TRP A 147 -3.27 -9.47 5.56
N ASN A 148 -3.50 -10.01 4.37
CA ASN A 148 -4.73 -9.81 3.61
C ASN A 148 -5.52 -11.12 3.55
N ILE A 149 -6.68 -11.15 4.20
CA ILE A 149 -7.54 -12.32 4.33
C ILE A 149 -8.68 -12.20 3.32
N ILE A 150 -8.71 -13.13 2.38
CA ILE A 150 -9.84 -13.31 1.48
C ILE A 150 -10.85 -14.26 2.11
N CYS A 151 -12.09 -13.81 2.25
CA CYS A 151 -13.17 -14.58 2.84
C CYS A 151 -14.52 -14.17 2.26
N GLN A 152 -15.57 -14.89 2.61
CA GLN A 152 -16.91 -14.67 2.07
C GLN A 152 -17.98 -14.89 3.15
N GLY A 153 -19.20 -14.43 2.89
CA GLY A 153 -20.34 -14.64 3.76
C GLY A 153 -20.18 -14.04 5.16
N ARG A 154 -20.79 -14.69 6.15
CA ARG A 154 -20.81 -14.21 7.56
C ARG A 154 -19.43 -14.01 8.17
N LEU A 155 -18.47 -14.86 7.80
CA LEU A 155 -17.11 -14.73 8.30
C LEU A 155 -16.49 -13.42 7.84
N ALA A 156 -16.68 -13.01 6.57
CA ALA A 156 -16.18 -11.74 6.07
C ALA A 156 -16.73 -10.55 6.88
N GLN A 157 -18.03 -10.56 7.18
CA GLN A 157 -18.65 -9.51 8.00
C GLN A 157 -18.09 -9.45 9.43
N THR A 158 -17.88 -10.62 10.03
CA THR A 158 -17.29 -10.72 11.37
C THR A 158 -15.86 -10.18 11.38
N LEU A 159 -15.05 -10.55 10.38
CA LEU A 159 -13.66 -10.13 10.24
C LEU A 159 -13.50 -8.65 9.90
N LEU A 160 -14.50 -8.00 9.29
CA LEU A 160 -14.45 -6.56 8.98
C LEU A 160 -14.49 -5.67 10.23
N THR A 161 -14.89 -6.20 11.39
CA THR A 161 -14.91 -5.44 12.64
C THR A 161 -13.50 -5.26 13.22
N THR A 162 -13.18 -4.05 13.67
CA THR A 162 -11.87 -3.71 14.26
C THR A 162 -11.55 -4.61 15.47
N GLU A 163 -12.54 -4.89 16.32
CA GLU A 163 -12.36 -5.74 17.50
C GLU A 163 -11.87 -7.15 17.13
N VAL A 164 -12.45 -7.75 16.08
CA VAL A 164 -12.05 -9.08 15.62
C VAL A 164 -10.66 -9.04 14.97
N GLN A 165 -10.35 -8.03 14.17
CA GLN A 165 -9.01 -7.87 13.58
C GLN A 165 -7.93 -7.73 14.66
N GLU A 166 -8.18 -6.91 15.67
CA GLU A 166 -7.29 -6.77 16.82
C GLU A 166 -7.15 -8.06 17.63
N ARG A 167 -8.24 -8.84 17.77
CA ARG A 167 -8.20 -10.15 18.43
C ARG A 167 -7.30 -11.11 17.67
N ILE A 168 -7.43 -11.17 16.35
CA ILE A 168 -6.57 -12.00 15.48
C ILE A 168 -5.12 -11.55 15.62
N LEU A 169 -4.85 -10.24 15.48
CA LEU A 169 -3.51 -9.69 15.56
C LEU A 169 -2.84 -10.02 16.91
N ARG A 170 -3.59 -9.89 18.02
CA ARG A 170 -3.12 -10.27 19.36
C ARG A 170 -2.81 -11.77 19.44
N ALA A 171 -3.69 -12.63 18.96
CA ALA A 171 -3.48 -14.08 19.00
C ALA A 171 -2.26 -14.52 18.17
N VAL A 172 -2.08 -13.94 16.99
CA VAL A 172 -0.95 -14.21 16.10
C VAL A 172 0.37 -13.73 16.73
N ASN A 173 0.41 -12.50 17.25
CA ASN A 173 1.62 -11.94 17.87
C ASN A 173 2.02 -12.64 19.18
N GLN A 174 1.08 -13.25 19.91
CA GLN A 174 1.42 -14.13 21.04
C GLN A 174 2.25 -15.35 20.60
N THR A 175 2.00 -15.85 19.38
CA THR A 175 2.72 -17.01 18.82
C THR A 175 4.14 -16.64 18.40
N THR A 176 4.40 -15.38 18.04
CA THR A 176 5.71 -14.89 17.54
C THR A 176 6.41 -13.93 18.51
N ALA A 177 6.03 -13.91 19.79
CA ALA A 177 6.49 -12.92 20.76
C ALA A 177 8.03 -12.80 20.91
N ASN A 178 8.76 -13.89 20.65
CA ASN A 178 10.22 -13.95 20.77
C ASN A 178 10.92 -14.24 19.42
N ASP A 179 10.29 -13.87 18.31
CA ASP A 179 10.77 -14.13 16.95
C ASP A 179 11.07 -12.82 16.20
N THR A 180 11.69 -12.92 15.02
CA THR A 180 11.94 -11.81 14.10
C THR A 180 10.74 -11.48 13.19
N ARG A 181 9.54 -11.98 13.49
CA ARG A 181 8.32 -11.79 12.69
C ARG A 181 7.24 -11.07 13.50
N TRP A 182 6.88 -9.85 13.10
CA TRP A 182 5.83 -9.06 13.74
C TRP A 182 4.65 -8.83 12.80
N SER A 183 3.47 -9.27 13.22
CA SER A 183 2.24 -8.93 12.50
C SER A 183 1.78 -7.55 12.93
N LEU A 184 1.53 -6.67 11.95
CA LEU A 184 1.13 -5.29 12.19
C LEU A 184 -0.32 -5.01 11.79
N SER A 185 -0.82 -5.71 10.78
CA SER A 185 -2.17 -5.48 10.25
C SER A 185 -2.83 -6.76 9.80
N VAL A 186 -4.15 -6.79 9.93
CA VAL A 186 -5.04 -7.79 9.37
C VAL A 186 -6.10 -7.06 8.56
N ASN A 187 -5.96 -7.14 7.25
CA ASN A 187 -6.89 -6.60 6.28
C ASN A 187 -7.81 -7.72 5.79
N VAL A 188 -9.04 -7.34 5.47
CA VAL A 188 -10.06 -8.26 4.97
C VAL A 188 -10.53 -7.79 3.61
N GLU A 189 -10.44 -8.70 2.65
CA GLU A 189 -10.89 -8.52 1.28
C GLU A 189 -11.99 -9.54 0.99
N PRO A 190 -13.27 -9.15 1.02
CA PRO A 190 -14.36 -10.04 0.66
C PRO A 190 -14.22 -10.56 -0.77
N VAL A 191 -14.61 -11.81 -1.00
CA VAL A 191 -14.69 -12.37 -2.36
C VAL A 191 -15.67 -11.55 -3.19
N SER A 192 -15.24 -11.10 -4.35
CA SER A 192 -16.11 -10.40 -5.29
C SER A 192 -17.22 -11.34 -5.77
N PRO A 193 -18.48 -10.87 -5.85
CA PRO A 193 -19.57 -11.63 -6.42
C PRO A 193 -19.24 -12.13 -7.84
N ALA A 194 -19.71 -13.34 -8.17
CA ALA A 194 -19.47 -13.95 -9.47
C ALA A 194 -20.15 -13.16 -10.60
N ALA A 195 -19.52 -13.11 -11.78
CA ALA A 195 -19.99 -12.30 -12.91
C ALA A 195 -21.37 -12.74 -13.40
N GLU A 196 -21.70 -14.02 -13.27
CA GLU A 196 -22.98 -14.61 -13.66
C GLU A 196 -24.14 -13.96 -12.90
N LEU A 197 -23.94 -13.56 -11.64
CA LEU A 197 -24.96 -12.90 -10.82
C LEU A 197 -25.32 -11.52 -11.36
N LEU A 198 -24.38 -10.85 -12.04
CA LEU A 198 -24.65 -9.56 -12.67
C LEU A 198 -25.53 -9.70 -13.91
N GLU A 199 -25.62 -10.88 -14.51
CA GLU A 199 -26.45 -11.14 -15.70
C GLU A 199 -27.86 -11.60 -15.31
N GLU A 200 -28.07 -12.00 -14.06
CA GLU A 200 -29.38 -12.43 -13.58
C GLU A 200 -30.41 -11.28 -13.59
N ASP A 201 -31.63 -11.59 -14.03
CA ASP A 201 -32.77 -10.70 -13.94
C ASP A 201 -33.45 -10.82 -12.56
N THR A 202 -32.68 -10.47 -11.52
CA THR A 202 -33.08 -10.56 -10.11
C THR A 202 -32.74 -9.27 -9.36
N ILE A 203 -33.32 -9.07 -8.17
CA ILE A 203 -32.97 -7.93 -7.28
C ILE A 203 -31.47 -7.94 -6.96
N LEU A 204 -30.87 -9.13 -6.81
CA LEU A 204 -29.43 -9.28 -6.63
C LEU A 204 -28.65 -8.78 -7.85
N GLY A 205 -29.04 -9.20 -9.05
CA GLY A 205 -28.42 -8.72 -10.29
C GLY A 205 -28.56 -7.21 -10.46
N ASP A 206 -29.74 -6.64 -10.20
CA ASP A 206 -29.99 -5.19 -10.23
C ASP A 206 -29.10 -4.44 -9.24
N PHE A 207 -28.98 -4.95 -8.02
CA PHE A 207 -28.12 -4.38 -7.00
C PHE A 207 -26.65 -4.36 -7.45
N LEU A 208 -26.12 -5.49 -7.94
CA LEU A 208 -24.72 -5.59 -8.36
C LEU A 208 -24.42 -4.68 -9.56
N ARG A 209 -25.34 -4.60 -10.54
CA ARG A 209 -25.24 -3.65 -11.67
C ARG A 209 -25.25 -2.20 -11.18
N CYS A 210 -26.05 -1.89 -10.17
CA CYS A 210 -26.10 -0.56 -9.55
C CYS A 210 -24.76 -0.20 -8.87
N VAL A 211 -24.17 -1.14 -8.11
CA VAL A 211 -22.85 -0.96 -7.48
C VAL A 211 -21.77 -0.72 -8.55
N GLN A 212 -21.74 -1.52 -9.61
CA GLN A 212 -20.77 -1.36 -10.71
C GLN A 212 -20.91 0.02 -11.40
N ARG A 213 -22.14 0.50 -11.58
CA ARG A 213 -22.39 1.85 -12.13
C ARG A 213 -21.80 2.93 -11.24
N PHE A 214 -21.93 2.80 -9.92
CA PHE A 214 -21.39 3.77 -8.97
C PHE A 214 -19.86 3.67 -8.81
N GLU A 215 -19.28 2.48 -8.93
CA GLU A 215 -17.82 2.30 -8.92
C GLU A 215 -17.13 3.12 -10.03
N HIS A 216 -17.77 3.24 -11.19
CA HIS A 216 -17.26 4.03 -12.32
C HIS A 216 -17.67 5.51 -12.30
N SER A 217 -18.46 5.95 -11.30
CA SER A 217 -18.93 7.33 -11.20
C SER A 217 -18.07 8.13 -10.21
N THR A 218 -17.51 9.24 -10.69
CA THR A 218 -16.67 10.13 -9.87
C THR A 218 -17.47 10.87 -8.78
N ASP A 219 -18.78 10.99 -8.95
CA ASP A 219 -19.69 11.72 -8.06
C ASP A 219 -20.73 10.84 -7.36
N ALA A 220 -20.53 9.51 -7.37
CA ALA A 220 -21.46 8.52 -6.81
C ALA A 220 -21.98 8.85 -5.40
N TRP A 221 -21.12 9.42 -4.55
CA TRP A 221 -21.47 9.74 -3.17
C TRP A 221 -22.57 10.80 -3.07
N HIS A 222 -22.65 11.79 -3.98
CA HIS A 222 -23.71 12.81 -3.97
C HIS A 222 -25.10 12.18 -4.11
N GLU A 223 -25.23 11.14 -4.93
CA GLU A 223 -26.48 10.41 -5.15
C GLU A 223 -26.83 9.49 -3.97
N LEU A 224 -25.83 8.97 -3.25
CA LEU A 224 -26.02 8.04 -2.14
C LEU A 224 -26.25 8.74 -0.79
N VAL A 225 -25.70 9.93 -0.61
CA VAL A 225 -25.82 10.73 0.62
C VAL A 225 -27.25 10.84 1.17
N PRO A 226 -28.30 11.08 0.36
CA PRO A 226 -29.68 11.14 0.85
C PRO A 226 -30.20 9.83 1.45
N TYR A 227 -29.60 8.68 1.11
CA TYR A 227 -30.00 7.35 1.59
C TYR A 227 -29.20 6.89 2.82
N LEU A 228 -28.15 7.61 3.19
CA LEU A 228 -27.31 7.28 4.34
C LEU A 228 -27.87 7.89 5.63
N PRO A 229 -27.88 7.13 6.74
CA PRO A 229 -28.34 7.64 8.03
C PRO A 229 -27.47 8.81 8.50
N GLU A 230 -28.10 9.85 9.03
CA GLU A 230 -27.39 10.97 9.65
C GLU A 230 -26.61 10.49 10.87
N SER A 231 -25.29 10.40 10.73
CA SER A 231 -24.37 9.86 11.73
C SER A 231 -22.94 10.30 11.42
N ASP A 232 -22.06 10.29 12.42
CA ASP A 232 -20.62 10.56 12.22
C ASP A 232 -19.97 9.59 11.21
N ALA A 233 -20.55 8.39 11.06
CA ALA A 233 -20.13 7.41 10.06
C ALA A 233 -20.43 7.86 8.63
N ARG A 234 -21.51 8.62 8.40
CA ARG A 234 -21.84 9.18 7.08
C ARG A 234 -20.80 10.21 6.66
N ASP A 235 -20.45 11.14 7.55
CA ASP A 235 -19.45 12.18 7.24
C ASP A 235 -18.06 11.56 7.00
N SER A 236 -17.70 10.54 7.79
CA SER A 236 -16.46 9.78 7.61
C SER A 236 -16.43 9.06 6.25
N LEU A 237 -17.53 8.41 5.86
CA LEU A 237 -17.66 7.73 4.56
C LEU A 237 -17.56 8.71 3.38
N ILE A 238 -18.22 9.87 3.49
CA ILE A 238 -18.16 10.92 2.47
C ILE A 238 -16.71 11.40 2.29
N ALA A 239 -16.02 11.68 3.40
CA ALA A 239 -14.62 12.10 3.36
C ALA A 239 -13.71 11.03 2.72
N GLU A 240 -13.92 9.74 3.04
CA GLU A 240 -13.20 8.64 2.41
C GLU A 240 -13.47 8.55 0.90
N MET A 241 -14.70 8.75 0.44
CA MET A 241 -15.02 8.70 -0.99
C MET A 241 -14.51 9.94 -1.76
N GLN A 242 -14.46 11.11 -1.12
CA GLN A 242 -13.99 12.36 -1.73
C GLN A 242 -12.47 12.47 -1.80
N HIS A 243 -11.78 12.00 -0.77
CA HIS A 243 -10.34 12.22 -0.58
C HIS A 243 -9.53 10.93 -0.52
N GLY A 244 -10.18 9.78 -0.57
CA GLY A 244 -9.53 8.48 -0.64
C GLY A 244 -8.76 8.29 -1.93
N THR A 245 -7.75 7.42 -1.85
CA THR A 245 -7.06 6.94 -3.06
C THR A 245 -8.01 6.07 -3.88
N GLU A 246 -7.79 6.00 -5.19
CA GLU A 246 -8.58 5.15 -6.08
C GLU A 246 -8.63 3.69 -5.60
N ALA A 247 -7.50 3.16 -5.11
CA ALA A 247 -7.41 1.81 -4.57
C ALA A 247 -8.28 1.61 -3.32
N HIS A 248 -8.35 2.61 -2.43
CA HIS A 248 -9.21 2.56 -1.24
C HIS A 248 -10.69 2.57 -1.64
N CYS A 249 -11.08 3.46 -2.57
CA CYS A 249 -12.45 3.51 -3.08
C CYS A 249 -12.86 2.20 -3.77
N GLN A 250 -11.98 1.58 -4.56
CA GLN A 250 -12.23 0.27 -5.16
C GLN A 250 -12.44 -0.83 -4.10
N GLN A 251 -11.66 -0.83 -3.01
CA GLN A 251 -11.86 -1.78 -1.92
C GLN A 251 -13.20 -1.59 -1.22
N LEU A 252 -13.62 -0.35 -1.01
CA LEU A 252 -14.93 -0.02 -0.44
C LEU A 252 -16.05 -0.58 -1.32
N TRP A 253 -16.00 -0.37 -2.64
CA TRP A 253 -17.01 -0.90 -3.57
C TRP A 253 -17.08 -2.42 -3.59
N ARG A 254 -15.93 -3.11 -3.55
CA ARG A 254 -15.89 -4.57 -3.43
C ARG A 254 -16.57 -5.05 -2.14
N ARG A 255 -16.34 -4.37 -1.02
CA ARG A 255 -16.99 -4.68 0.26
C ARG A 255 -18.51 -4.48 0.18
N VAL A 256 -18.96 -3.39 -0.44
CA VAL A 256 -20.39 -3.12 -0.66
C VAL A 256 -21.03 -4.20 -1.53
N ALA A 257 -20.39 -4.57 -2.64
CA ALA A 257 -20.88 -5.62 -3.55
C ALA A 257 -21.00 -6.97 -2.84
N ALA A 258 -19.95 -7.40 -2.13
CA ALA A 258 -19.95 -8.66 -1.39
C ALA A 258 -21.00 -8.66 -0.27
N PHE A 259 -21.05 -7.62 0.55
CA PHE A 259 -22.01 -7.54 1.65
C PHE A 259 -23.46 -7.52 1.18
N GLY A 260 -23.76 -6.72 0.16
CA GLY A 260 -25.11 -6.67 -0.41
C GLY A 260 -25.52 -8.00 -1.06
N ALA A 261 -24.58 -8.70 -1.70
CA ALA A 261 -24.82 -10.04 -2.21
C ALA A 261 -25.15 -11.04 -1.09
N ASP A 262 -24.37 -11.03 -0.02
CA ASP A 262 -24.58 -11.90 1.15
C ASP A 262 -25.95 -11.64 1.81
N LEU A 263 -26.36 -10.37 1.92
CA LEU A 263 -27.67 -9.99 2.47
C LEU A 263 -28.82 -10.47 1.59
N LEU A 264 -28.74 -10.24 0.28
CA LEU A 264 -29.82 -10.58 -0.66
C LEU A 264 -29.96 -12.09 -0.88
N ARG A 265 -28.90 -12.87 -0.65
CA ARG A 265 -28.95 -14.33 -0.63
C ARG A 265 -29.49 -14.93 0.68
N GLY A 266 -29.68 -14.09 1.71
CA GLY A 266 -30.06 -14.54 3.05
C GLY A 266 -28.92 -15.24 3.80
N GLU A 267 -27.68 -15.09 3.35
CA GLU A 267 -26.51 -15.65 4.01
C GLU A 267 -26.15 -14.84 5.26
N VAL A 268 -26.58 -13.58 5.38
CA VAL A 268 -26.42 -12.74 6.56
C VAL A 268 -27.78 -12.41 7.17
N ALA A 269 -27.96 -12.67 8.47
CA ALA A 269 -29.12 -12.20 9.20
C ALA A 269 -28.94 -10.71 9.53
N VAL A 270 -29.93 -9.87 9.22
CA VAL A 270 -29.96 -8.49 9.70
C VAL A 270 -30.25 -8.54 11.20
N GLU A 271 -29.21 -8.58 12.03
CA GLU A 271 -29.39 -8.25 13.44
C GLU A 271 -29.79 -6.79 13.52
N GLN A 272 -31.05 -6.54 13.91
CA GLN A 272 -31.53 -5.20 14.19
C GLN A 272 -30.67 -4.64 15.32
N SER A 273 -29.75 -3.73 14.97
CA SER A 273 -29.05 -2.90 15.95
C SER A 273 -30.12 -2.22 16.80
N SER A 274 -30.28 -2.73 18.02
CA SER A 274 -31.09 -2.11 19.05
C SER A 274 -30.45 -0.77 19.36
N ALA A 275 -30.93 0.25 18.66
CA ALA A 275 -30.68 1.64 18.99
C ALA A 275 -30.91 1.79 20.49
N ALA A 276 -29.84 2.14 21.21
CA ALA A 276 -29.87 2.48 22.60
C ALA A 276 -31.04 3.44 22.85
N ARG A 277 -32.09 2.96 23.51
CA ARG A 277 -33.02 3.82 24.24
C ARG A 277 -32.21 4.44 25.36
N VAL A 278 -31.55 5.55 25.05
CA VAL A 278 -31.07 6.49 26.06
C VAL A 278 -32.32 7.08 26.71
N ARG A 279 -32.58 6.65 27.93
CA ARG A 279 -33.32 7.42 28.92
C ARG A 279 -32.30 8.13 29.81
#